data_AF-A0A9P1N266-F1
#
_entry.id   AF-A0A9P1N266-F1
#
_cell.length_a   1.000
_cell.length_b   1.000
_cell.length_c   1.000
_cell.angle_alpha   90.00
_cell.angle_beta   90.00
_cell.angle_gamma   90.00
#
_symmetry.space_group_name_H-M   'P 1'
#
loop_
_entity.id
_entity.type
_entity.pdbx_description
1 polymer ?
#
loop_
_entity_poly.entity_id
_entity_poly.type
_entity_poly.pdbx_seq_one_letter_code
_entity_poly.pdbx_strand_id
1 'polypeptide(L)'
;MECRVCGELEGKPHYGTVCCASCKAFFRRRFLNNEKKECRNGNRCEISASNRKNCSSCRYKKCLEVGLKTEEIRGKRKCSPLPNITTLAIPTSSKFIDISYEDAMRIADMYLNLEL
;
A
#
# COMPACT_ATOMS: atom_id res chain seq x y z
N MET A 1 8.56 -1.32 16.50
CA MET A 1 7.48 -2.16 17.04
C MET A 1 7.70 -3.57 16.54
N GLU A 2 7.41 -4.58 17.34
CA GLU A 2 7.61 -5.97 16.94
C GLU A 2 6.53 -6.46 15.95
N CYS A 3 6.94 -7.24 14.94
CA CYS A 3 6.04 -7.91 14.01
C CYS A 3 5.22 -8.99 14.73
N ARG A 4 3.89 -8.82 14.78
CA ARG A 4 3.00 -9.78 15.46
C ARG A 4 3.01 -11.19 14.86
N VAL A 5 3.48 -11.35 13.62
CA VAL A 5 3.53 -12.65 12.93
C VAL A 5 4.79 -13.46 13.29
N CYS A 6 5.96 -12.83 13.33
CA CYS A 6 7.24 -13.54 13.41
C CYS A 6 8.25 -12.94 14.39
N GLY A 7 7.88 -11.91 15.14
CA GLY A 7 8.72 -11.30 16.17
C GLY A 7 9.87 -10.40 15.69
N GLU A 8 9.93 -10.07 14.40
CA GLU A 8 10.99 -9.19 13.88
C GLU A 8 10.77 -7.73 14.33
N LEU A 9 11.83 -7.06 14.80
CA LEU A 9 11.76 -5.74 15.45
C LEU A 9 11.33 -4.58 14.52
N GLU A 10 11.43 -4.76 13.21
CA GLU A 10 11.10 -3.75 12.19
C GLU A 10 9.63 -3.84 11.72
N GLY A 11 8.70 -3.98 12.67
CA GLY A 11 7.26 -3.99 12.41
C GLY A 11 6.69 -2.59 12.16
N LYS A 12 5.80 -2.49 11.17
CA LYS A 12 5.01 -1.30 10.84
C LYS A 12 3.53 -1.67 10.64
N PRO A 13 2.59 -0.71 10.76
CA PRO A 13 1.17 -0.97 10.50
C PRO A 13 0.91 -1.35 9.03
N HIS A 14 0.34 -2.53 8.79
CA HIS A 14 -0.06 -3.05 7.48
C HIS A 14 -1.31 -3.93 7.63
N TYR A 15 -2.26 -3.78 6.70
CA TYR A 15 -3.44 -4.64 6.60
C TYR A 15 -4.19 -4.82 7.95
N GLY A 16 -4.30 -3.77 8.76
CA GLY A 16 -5.05 -3.80 10.02
C GLY A 16 -4.28 -4.22 11.28
N THR A 17 -3.00 -4.58 11.21
CA THR A 17 -2.16 -4.90 12.39
C THR A 17 -0.68 -4.52 12.14
N VAL A 18 0.21 -4.78 13.11
CA VAL A 18 1.65 -4.52 12.97
C VAL A 18 2.37 -5.76 12.42
N CYS A 19 3.03 -5.64 11.28
CA CYS A 19 3.91 -6.68 10.74
C CYS A 19 5.14 -6.11 10.02
N CYS A 20 6.19 -6.92 9.84
CA CYS A 20 7.37 -6.53 9.10
C CYS A 20 7.17 -6.63 7.57
N ALA A 21 8.08 -6.03 6.80
CA ALA A 21 8.02 -5.99 5.34
C ALA A 21 7.90 -7.39 4.69
N SER A 22 8.60 -8.38 5.22
CA SER A 22 8.54 -9.76 4.72
C SER A 22 7.14 -10.37 4.91
N CYS A 23 6.55 -10.21 6.10
CA CYS A 23 5.21 -10.74 6.39
C CYS A 23 4.12 -9.99 5.61
N LYS A 24 4.25 -8.68 5.43
CA LYS A 24 3.40 -7.88 4.54
C LYS A 24 3.40 -8.46 3.11
N ALA A 25 4.58 -8.59 2.51
CA ALA A 25 4.69 -9.07 1.12
C ALA A 25 4.23 -10.53 0.97
N PHE A 26 4.51 -11.37 1.97
CA PHE A 26 4.05 -12.76 2.02
C PHE A 26 2.51 -12.83 2.06
N PHE A 27 1.87 -12.10 2.98
CA PHE A 27 0.42 -12.12 3.14
C PHE A 27 -0.30 -11.71 1.85
N ARG A 28 0.15 -10.62 1.21
CA ARG A 28 -0.40 -10.17 -0.09
C ARG A 28 -0.30 -11.25 -1.17
N ARG A 29 0.90 -11.84 -1.36
CA ARG A 29 1.10 -12.89 -2.38
C ARG A 29 0.26 -14.13 -2.09
N ARG A 30 0.19 -14.55 -0.83
CA ARG A 30 -0.53 -15.77 -0.42
C ARG A 30 -2.04 -15.64 -0.63
N PHE A 31 -2.58 -14.43 -0.45
CA PHE A 31 -3.96 -14.10 -0.75
C PHE A 31 -4.23 -14.06 -2.27
N LEU A 32 -3.42 -13.33 -3.04
CA LEU A 32 -3.64 -13.15 -4.49
C LEU A 32 -3.46 -14.46 -5.27
N ASN A 33 -2.44 -15.24 -4.95
CA ASN A 33 -2.12 -16.44 -5.72
C ASN A 33 -3.01 -17.63 -5.37
N ASN A 34 -3.82 -17.54 -4.30
CA ASN A 34 -4.65 -18.63 -3.76
C ASN A 34 -3.93 -19.99 -3.59
N GLU A 35 -2.59 -19.98 -3.56
CA GLU A 35 -1.77 -21.21 -3.59
C GLU A 35 -1.84 -21.93 -2.24
N LYS A 36 -2.68 -22.95 -2.13
CA LYS A 36 -2.86 -23.72 -0.90
C LYS A 36 -1.68 -24.66 -0.66
N LYS A 37 -0.64 -24.16 0.00
CA LYS A 37 0.39 -25.01 0.61
C LYS A 37 -0.13 -25.60 1.91
N GLU A 38 -0.03 -26.92 2.04
CA GLU A 38 -0.38 -27.67 3.26
C GLU A 38 0.80 -27.71 4.23
N CYS A 39 0.48 -27.78 5.52
CA CYS A 39 1.50 -27.96 6.56
C CYS A 39 1.91 -29.44 6.62
N ARG A 40 3.21 -29.71 6.64
CA ARG A 40 3.76 -31.07 6.81
C ARG A 40 3.93 -31.49 8.28
N ASN A 41 3.67 -30.58 9.22
CA ASN A 41 3.95 -30.76 10.65
C ASN A 41 2.71 -30.47 11.52
N GLY A 42 1.54 -30.91 11.07
CA GLY A 42 0.30 -30.89 11.86
C GLY A 42 -0.26 -29.50 12.19
N ASN A 43 -0.03 -28.49 11.33
CA ASN A 43 -0.57 -27.12 11.45
C ASN A 43 -0.25 -26.39 12.78
N ARG A 44 0.86 -26.77 13.43
CA ARG A 44 1.32 -26.23 14.73
C ARG A 44 2.76 -25.70 14.69
N CYS A 45 3.26 -25.33 13.52
CA CYS A 45 4.60 -24.74 13.40
C CYS A 45 4.64 -23.37 14.10
N GLU A 46 5.59 -23.19 15.00
CA GLU A 46 5.93 -21.89 15.56
C GLU A 46 6.59 -21.01 14.50
N ILE A 47 6.27 -19.71 14.47
CA ILE A 47 6.73 -18.76 13.47
C ILE A 47 7.60 -17.69 14.12
N SER A 48 8.86 -17.62 13.70
CA SER A 48 9.87 -16.66 14.13
C SER A 48 10.58 -16.03 12.92
N ALA A 49 11.39 -14.99 13.13
CA ALA A 49 12.13 -14.32 12.06
C ALA A 49 13.05 -15.28 11.28
N SER A 50 13.63 -16.27 11.98
CA SER A 50 14.53 -17.28 11.41
C SER A 50 13.80 -18.40 10.68
N ASN A 51 12.66 -18.88 11.21
CA ASN A 51 12.00 -20.10 10.69
C ASN A 51 10.75 -19.84 9.82
N ARG A 52 10.31 -18.58 9.67
CA ARG A 52 9.09 -18.18 8.90
C ARG A 52 9.07 -18.62 7.43
N LYS A 53 10.15 -19.14 6.87
CA LYS A 53 10.18 -19.71 5.52
C LYS A 53 9.83 -21.21 5.50
N ASN A 54 9.94 -21.89 6.64
CA ASN A 54 9.82 -23.35 6.74
C ASN A 54 8.38 -23.83 6.53
N CYS A 55 7.39 -23.05 6.96
CA CYS A 55 5.98 -23.40 6.77
C CYS A 55 5.14 -22.19 6.34
N SER A 56 4.88 -22.10 5.04
CA SER A 56 3.98 -21.08 4.48
C SER A 56 2.53 -21.22 4.97
N SER A 57 2.07 -22.45 5.22
CA SER A 57 0.71 -22.72 5.71
C SER A 57 0.49 -22.12 7.09
N CYS A 58 1.33 -22.51 8.07
CA CYS A 58 1.27 -21.97 9.43
C CYS A 58 1.58 -20.47 9.48
N ARG A 59 2.49 -19.96 8.64
CA ARG A 59 2.73 -18.52 8.55
C ARG A 59 1.49 -17.77 8.11
N TYR A 60 0.77 -18.26 7.10
CA TYR A 60 -0.45 -17.60 6.62
C TYR A 60 -1.58 -17.70 7.64
N LYS A 61 -1.73 -18.85 8.29
CA LYS A 61 -2.64 -19.01 9.44
C LYS A 61 -2.33 -17.99 10.53
N LYS A 62 -1.06 -17.86 10.92
CA LYS A 62 -0.62 -16.88 11.92
C LYS A 62 -0.91 -15.44 11.48
N CYS A 63 -0.74 -15.11 10.19
CA CYS A 63 -1.10 -13.80 9.65
C CYS A 63 -2.56 -13.45 9.95
N LEU A 64 -3.48 -14.38 9.71
CA LEU A 64 -4.91 -14.19 9.97
C LEU A 64 -5.20 -14.09 11.48
N GLU A 65 -4.59 -14.97 12.29
CA GLU A 65 -4.76 -14.97 13.75
C GLU A 65 -4.33 -13.66 14.42
N VAL A 66 -3.29 -12.99 13.90
CA VAL A 66 -2.79 -11.73 14.46
C VAL A 66 -3.50 -10.49 13.90
N GLY A 67 -4.53 -10.70 13.08
CA GLY A 67 -5.40 -9.65 12.58
C GLY A 67 -4.96 -8.99 11.26
N LEU A 68 -4.19 -9.67 10.40
CA LEU A 68 -4.01 -9.20 9.03
C LEU A 68 -5.30 -9.44 8.23
N LYS A 69 -5.86 -8.35 7.69
CA LYS A 69 -7.17 -8.28 7.05
C LYS A 69 -7.03 -8.37 5.53
N THR A 70 -7.73 -9.31 4.90
CA THR A 70 -7.67 -9.48 3.44
C THR A 70 -8.43 -8.39 2.69
N GLU A 71 -9.38 -7.76 3.37
CA GLU A 71 -10.24 -6.68 2.85
C GLU A 71 -9.40 -5.44 2.50
N GLU A 72 -8.31 -5.23 3.24
CA GLU A 72 -7.34 -4.16 3.01
C GLU A 72 -6.43 -4.41 1.79
N ILE A 73 -6.39 -5.64 1.24
CA ILE A 73 -5.57 -5.97 0.05
C ILE A 73 -6.30 -5.58 -1.24
N ARG A 74 -7.60 -5.86 -1.33
CA ARG A 74 -8.40 -5.54 -2.53
C ARG A 74 -8.59 -4.03 -2.71
N GLY A 75 -8.32 -3.28 -1.63
CA GLY A 75 -8.63 -1.88 -1.53
C GLY A 75 -10.13 -1.69 -1.49
N LYS A 76 -10.61 -0.86 -0.56
CA LYS A 76 -11.57 0.15 -1.04
C LYS A 76 -10.79 0.87 -2.14
N ARG A 77 -11.31 0.95 -3.37
CA ARG A 77 -10.85 2.02 -4.26
C ARG A 77 -11.11 3.29 -3.48
N LYS A 78 -10.13 3.74 -2.71
CA LYS A 78 -10.06 5.13 -2.35
C LYS A 78 -9.72 5.77 -3.69
N CYS A 79 -10.74 6.14 -4.45
CA CYS A 79 -10.79 7.56 -4.73
C CYS A 79 -10.66 8.18 -3.34
N SER A 80 -9.43 8.47 -2.91
CA SER A 80 -9.28 9.61 -2.06
C SER A 80 -10.04 10.69 -2.81
N PRO A 81 -11.04 11.36 -2.23
CA PRO A 81 -11.29 12.72 -2.68
C PRO A 81 -9.88 13.32 -2.80
N LEU A 82 -9.53 13.82 -3.98
CA LEU A 82 -8.32 14.62 -4.14
C LEU A 82 -8.24 15.50 -2.89
N PRO A 83 -7.10 15.56 -2.18
CA PRO A 83 -7.01 16.38 -0.98
C PRO A 83 -7.57 17.75 -1.35
N ASN A 84 -8.61 18.18 -0.63
CA ASN A 84 -9.24 19.46 -0.90
C ASN A 84 -8.12 20.51 -0.78
N ILE A 85 -7.76 21.14 -1.90
CA ILE A 85 -6.58 21.99 -2.04
C ILE A 85 -6.89 23.32 -1.36
N THR A 86 -7.01 23.34 -0.03
CA THR A 86 -7.37 24.58 0.69
C THR A 86 -6.66 24.76 2.02
N THR A 87 -5.86 23.80 2.52
CA THR A 87 -5.26 24.00 3.86
C THR A 87 -3.87 23.42 4.10
N LEU A 88 -2.98 23.44 3.10
CA LEU A 88 -1.55 23.33 3.40
C LEU A 88 -0.78 24.34 2.55
N ALA A 89 -0.18 25.30 3.25
CA ALA A 89 0.89 26.12 2.71
C ALA A 89 1.99 25.19 2.20
N ILE A 90 2.16 25.16 0.88
CA ILE A 90 3.25 24.44 0.22
C ILE A 90 4.33 25.48 -0.10
N PRO A 91 5.52 25.43 0.53
CA PRO A 91 6.70 26.08 -0.01
C PRO A 91 7.31 25.10 -1.03
N THR A 92 6.86 25.14 -2.28
CA THR A 92 7.52 24.43 -3.38
C THR A 92 8.07 25.45 -4.34
N SER A 93 9.37 25.71 -4.18
CA SER A 93 10.26 26.09 -5.27
C SER A 93 10.10 25.06 -6.41
N SER A 94 9.16 25.35 -7.31
CA SER A 94 9.15 24.93 -8.70
C SER A 94 8.20 25.88 -9.40
N LYS A 95 8.71 26.62 -10.37
CA LYS A 95 8.04 27.73 -11.05
C LYS A 95 6.84 27.24 -11.86
N PHE A 96 5.68 27.08 -11.23
CA PHE A 96 4.40 27.04 -11.91
C PHE A 96 3.83 28.45 -11.88
N ILE A 97 3.74 29.09 -13.04
CA ILE A 97 3.14 30.41 -13.22
C ILE A 97 1.64 30.18 -13.41
N ASP A 98 0.81 30.67 -12.49
CA ASP A 98 -0.64 30.71 -12.67
C ASP A 98 -0.96 31.74 -13.76
N ILE A 99 -1.09 31.26 -15.00
CA ILE A 99 -1.60 32.06 -16.12
C ILE A 99 -3.10 32.26 -15.89
N SER A 100 -3.55 33.52 -15.88
CA SER A 100 -4.96 33.85 -15.68
C SER A 100 -5.82 33.31 -16.83
N TYR A 101 -7.12 33.10 -16.60
CA TYR A 101 -8.02 32.63 -17.64
C TYR A 101 -8.06 33.60 -18.84
N GLU A 102 -7.92 34.88 -18.59
CA GLU A 102 -7.85 35.92 -19.62
C GLU A 102 -6.58 35.78 -20.46
N ASP A 103 -5.45 35.47 -19.83
CA ASP A 103 -4.18 35.22 -20.52
C ASP A 103 -4.21 33.88 -21.28
N ALA A 104 -4.82 32.84 -20.72
CA ALA A 104 -5.01 31.55 -21.37
C ALA A 104 -5.89 31.68 -22.62
N MET A 105 -6.95 32.50 -22.55
CA MET A 105 -7.82 32.78 -23.68
C MET A 105 -7.11 33.61 -24.76
N ARG A 106 -6.25 34.58 -24.39
CA ARG A 106 -5.41 35.33 -25.35
C ARG A 106 -4.42 34.43 -26.07
N ILE A 107 -3.80 33.49 -25.35
CA ILE A 107 -2.88 32.51 -25.95
C ILE A 107 -3.65 31.59 -26.91
N ALA A 108 -4.82 31.09 -26.50
CA ALA A 108 -5.66 30.25 -27.36
C ALA A 108 -6.10 30.98 -28.64
N ASP A 109 -6.49 32.25 -28.53
CA ASP A 109 -6.87 33.10 -29.67
C ASP A 109 -5.71 33.37 -30.62
N MET A 110 -4.48 33.55 -30.09
CA MET A 110 -3.26 33.66 -30.90
C MET A 110 -3.00 32.39 -31.74
N TYR A 111 -3.33 31.19 -31.23
CA TYR A 111 -3.16 29.92 -31.96
C TYR A 111 -4.29 29.62 -32.93
N LEU A 112 -5.50 30.13 -32.68
CA LEU A 112 -6.67 29.91 -33.55
C LEU A 112 -6.74 30.90 -34.72
N ASN A 113 -6.08 32.05 -34.64
CA ASN A 113 -6.00 33.04 -35.71
C ASN A 113 -4.69 32.96 -36.54
N LEU A 114 -4.01 31.81 -36.54
CA LEU A 114 -3.06 31.49 -37.61
C LEU A 114 -3.86 31.13 -38.88
N GLU A 115 -4.32 32.16 -39.59
CA GLU A 115 -4.78 32.03 -40.98
C GLU A 115 -3.60 31.60 -41.87
N LEU A 116 -3.91 30.70 -42.81
CA LEU A 116 -3.13 30.40 -44.02
C LEU A 116 -3.01 31.65 -44.91
#